data_AF-A0A7V5KPY8-F1
#
_entry.id   AF-A0A7V5KPY8-F1
#
_cell.length_a   1.000
_cell.length_b   1.000
_cell.length_c   1.000
_cell.angle_alpha   90.00
_cell.angle_beta   90.00
_cell.angle_gamma   90.00
#
_symmetry.space_group_name_H-M   'P 1'
#
loop_
_entity.id
_entity.type
_entity.pdbx_description
1 polymer ?
#
loop_
_entity_poly.entity_id
_entity_poly.type
_entity_poly.pdbx_seq_one_letter_code
_entity_poly.pdbx_strand_id
1 'polypeptide(L)' 'TDDHGIHLVGFQHRAGHDWFLIKDSGSSAYEGKAKGYYFFREDYVKLKMLTALVHKDAVKELLAKFK' A
#
# COMPACT_ATOMS: atom_id res chain seq x y z
N THR A 1 -7.49 -2.96 -18.62
CA THR A 1 -7.27 -2.54 -17.22
C THR A 1 -5.84 -2.91 -16.87
N ASP A 2 -5.14 -2.07 -16.13
CA ASP A 2 -3.77 -2.34 -15.68
C ASP A 2 -3.77 -2.27 -14.15
N ASP A 3 -3.78 -3.44 -13.51
CA ASP A 3 -3.81 -3.59 -12.05
C ASP A 3 -2.48 -4.22 -11.62
N HIS A 4 -1.48 -3.35 -11.44
CA HIS A 4 -0.12 -3.76 -11.09
C HIS A 4 -0.03 -4.16 -9.62
N GLY A 5 0.41 -5.41 -9.38
CA GLY A 5 0.59 -5.94 -8.04
C GLY A 5 1.82 -5.39 -7.34
N ILE A 6 1.61 -4.80 -6.15
CA ILE A 6 2.65 -4.22 -5.30
C ILE A 6 2.52 -4.73 -3.86
N HIS A 7 3.54 -4.51 -3.03
CA HIS A 7 3.51 -4.95 -1.62
C HIS A 7 3.70 -3.77 -0.66
N LEU A 8 2.65 -3.39 0.05
CA LEU A 8 2.71 -2.47 1.18
C LEU A 8 3.35 -3.18 2.38
N VAL A 9 4.53 -2.71 2.81
CA VAL A 9 5.33 -3.35 3.86
C VAL A 9 5.48 -2.51 5.12
N GLY A 10 4.97 -1.28 5.13
CA GLY A 10 4.96 -0.42 6.32
C GLY A 10 4.21 0.87 6.09
N PHE A 11 4.00 1.64 7.16
CA PHE A 11 3.41 2.98 7.09
C PHE A 11 3.94 3.88 8.21
N GLN A 12 3.80 5.19 8.03
CA GLN A 12 4.10 6.20 9.04
C GLN A 12 3.14 7.40 8.90
N HIS A 13 2.67 7.93 10.03
CA HIS A 13 2.02 9.23 10.05
C HIS A 13 3.06 10.35 10.06
N ARG A 14 3.02 11.25 9.06
CA ARG A 14 3.96 12.37 8.95
C ARG A 14 3.32 13.56 8.24
N ALA A 15 3.49 14.74 8.85
CA ALA A 15 3.01 16.01 8.33
C ALA A 15 1.50 16.00 7.99
N GLY A 16 0.69 15.41 8.89
CA GLY A 16 -0.77 15.36 8.75
C GLY A 16 -1.29 14.32 7.77
N HIS A 17 -0.43 13.42 7.27
CA HIS A 17 -0.81 12.39 6.32
C HIS A 17 -0.23 11.03 6.71
N ASP A 18 -0.96 9.98 6.35
CA ASP A 18 -0.40 8.64 6.36
C ASP A 18 0.39 8.39 5.07
N TRP A 19 1.61 7.90 5.24
CA TRP A 19 2.51 7.49 4.16
C TRP A 19 2.74 6.00 4.24
N PHE A 20 2.67 5.33 3.09
CA PHE A 20 2.81 3.89 2.94
C PHE A 20 4.10 3.57 2.20
N LEU A 21 4.89 2.66 2.76
CA LEU A 21 6.10 2.12 2.14
C LEU A 21 5.73 0.94 1.25
N ILE A 22 5.95 1.10 -0.05
CA ILE A 22 5.59 0.12 -1.07
C ILE A 22 6.87 -0.51 -1.61
N LYS A 23 6.99 -1.83 -1.55
CA LYS A 23 7.99 -2.60 -2.29
C LYS A 23 7.44 -2.91 -3.68
N ASP A 24 8.25 -2.64 -4.71
CA ASP A 24 7.86 -2.82 -6.12
C ASP A 24 8.98 -3.51 -6.91
N SER A 25 8.62 -4.14 -8.03
CA SER A 25 9.53 -4.84 -8.95
C SER A 25 9.72 -4.11 -10.29
N GLY A 26 9.01 -3.01 -10.54
CA GLY A 26 9.17 -2.17 -11.72
C GLY A 26 10.52 -1.45 -11.75
N SER A 27 11.08 -1.25 -12.93
CA SER A 27 12.41 -0.63 -13.11
C SER A 27 12.51 0.75 -12.45
N SER A 28 11.46 1.56 -12.54
CA SER A 28 11.41 2.90 -11.95
C SER A 28 11.48 2.90 -10.41
N ALA A 29 11.25 1.76 -9.74
CA ALA A 29 11.37 1.65 -8.28
C ALA A 29 12.83 1.71 -7.82
N TYR A 30 13.77 1.48 -8.74
CA TYR A 30 15.20 1.48 -8.47
C TYR A 30 15.86 2.84 -8.77
N GLU A 31 15.07 3.82 -9.17
CA GLU A 31 15.50 5.21 -9.35
C GLU A 31 15.60 5.93 -7.99
N GLY A 32 16.57 6.84 -7.87
CA GLY A 32 16.77 7.64 -6.65
C GLY A 32 17.37 6.88 -5.48
N LYS A 33 17.09 7.35 -4.25
CA LYS A 33 17.78 6.91 -3.02
C LYS A 33 17.17 5.65 -2.39
N ALA A 34 15.85 5.46 -2.52
CA ALA A 34 15.12 4.37 -1.89
C ALA A 34 14.87 3.22 -2.88
N LYS A 35 15.94 2.54 -3.28
CA LYS A 35 15.89 1.53 -4.35
C LYS A 35 14.95 0.36 -4.01
N GLY A 36 14.06 0.04 -4.94
CA GLY A 36 13.04 -1.00 -4.82
C GLY A 36 11.80 -0.56 -4.04
N TYR A 37 11.71 0.72 -3.66
CA TYR A 37 10.63 1.22 -2.83
C TYR A 37 10.04 2.54 -3.32
N TYR A 38 8.73 2.69 -3.12
CA TYR A 38 8.01 3.95 -3.24
C TYR A 38 7.39 4.36 -1.91
N PHE A 39 7.03 5.65 -1.84
CA PHE A 39 6.25 6.22 -0.76
C PHE A 39 4.94 6.73 -1.32
N PHE A 40 3.84 6.06 -1.00
CA PHE A 40 2.51 6.50 -1.39
C PHE A 40 1.86 7.24 -0.24
N ARG A 41 1.29 8.41 -0.52
CA ARG A 41 0.44 9.09 0.45
C ARG A 41 -0.96 8.48 0.42
N GLU A 42 -1.67 8.55 1.54
CA GLU A 42 -3.01 7.99 1.72
C GLU A 42 -4.04 8.35 0.65
N ASP A 43 -3.96 9.55 0.08
CA ASP A 43 -4.89 10.02 -0.96
C ASP A 43 -4.70 9.26 -2.27
N TYR A 44 -3.44 8.95 -2.63
CA TYR A 44 -3.15 8.09 -3.77
C TYR A 44 -3.67 6.67 -3.55
N VAL A 45 -3.50 6.11 -2.35
CA VAL A 45 -4.01 4.77 -2.01
C VAL A 45 -5.54 4.73 -2.12
N LYS A 46 -6.23 5.71 -1.50
CA LYS A 46 -7.70 5.83 -1.52
C LYS A 46 -8.25 6.00 -2.94
N LEU A 47 -7.53 6.72 -3.80
CA LEU A 47 -7.98 7.02 -5.16
C LEU A 47 -7.66 5.92 -6.18
N LYS A 48 -6.52 5.23 -6.04
CA LYS A 48 -5.95 4.40 -7.10
C LYS A 48 -5.92 2.91 -6.82
N MET A 49 -6.05 2.46 -5.57
CA MET A 49 -5.99 1.03 -5.27
C MET A 49 -7.34 0.37 -5.52
N LEU A 50 -7.31 -0.73 -6.26
CA LEU A 50 -8.51 -1.46 -6.64
C LEU A 50 -8.81 -2.62 -5.68
N THR A 51 -7.77 -3.36 -5.30
CA THR A 51 -7.89 -4.55 -4.45
C THR A 51 -6.74 -4.64 -3.45
N ALA A 52 -6.97 -5.37 -2.37
CA ALA A 52 -5.92 -5.72 -1.41
C ALA A 52 -6.08 -7.18 -1.01
N LEU A 53 -4.96 -7.90 -0.94
CA LEU A 53 -4.89 -9.24 -0.36
C LEU A 53 -4.25 -9.12 1.03
N VAL A 54 -4.99 -9.57 2.04
CA VAL A 54 -4.51 -9.59 3.42
C VAL A 54 -4.82 -10.94 4.05
N HIS A 55 -4.02 -11.34 5.04
CA HIS A 55 -4.35 -12.52 5.83
C HIS A 55 -5.68 -12.30 6.56
N LYS A 56 -6.56 -13.31 6.58
CA LYS A 56 -7.90 -13.22 7.19
C LYS A 56 -7.89 -12.72 8.64
N ASP A 57 -6.82 -13.03 9.38
CA ASP A 57 -6.68 -12.62 10.77
C ASP A 57 -6.52 -11.10 10.93
N ALA A 58 -5.96 -10.41 9.93
CA ALA A 58 -5.81 -8.96 9.94
C ALA A 58 -7.14 -8.21 9.86
N VAL A 59 -8.22 -8.88 9.44
CA VAL A 59 -9.54 -8.27 9.22
C VAL A 59 -10.66 -8.99 9.99
N LYS A 60 -10.32 -9.83 10.98
CA LYS A 60 -11.30 -10.60 11.78
C LYS A 60 -12.42 -9.74 12.35
N GLU A 61 -12.06 -8.62 12.97
CA GLU A 61 -13.02 -7.69 13.58
C GLU A 61 -13.93 -7.01 12.56
N LEU A 62 -13.38 -6.72 11.37
CA LEU A 62 -14.16 -6.15 10.27
C LEU A 62 -15.17 -7.16 9.74
N LEU A 63 -14.72 -8.39 9.47
CA LEU A 63 -15.58 -9.47 8.98
C LEU A 63 -16.71 -9.83 9.96
N ALA A 64 -16.47 -9.70 11.26
CA ALA A 64 -17.50 -9.93 12.28
C ALA A 64 -18.71 -8.98 12.17
N LYS A 65 -18.56 -7.82 11.52
CA LYS A 65 -19.63 -6.82 11.32
C LYS A 65 -20.58 -7.16 10.17
N PHE A 66 -20.22 -8.10 9.30
CA PHE A 66 -20.98 -8.46 8.10
C PHE A 66 -21.56 -9.88 8.14
N LYS A 67 -21.68 -10.44 9.35
CA LYS A 67 -22.35 -11.73 9.57
C LYS A 67 -23.86 -11.62 9.47
#